data_AF-A0A9D5EJA2-F1
#
_entry.id   AF-A0A9D5EJA2-F1
#
_cell.length_a   1.000
_cell.length_b   1.000
_cell.length_c   1.000
_cell.angle_alpha   90.00
_cell.angle_beta   90.00
_cell.angle_gamma   90.00
#
_symmetry.space_group_name_H-M   'P 1'
#
loop_
_entity.id
_entity.type
_entity.pdbx_description
1 polymer ?
#
loop_
_entity_poly.entity_id
_entity_poly.type
_entity_poly.pdbx_seq_one_letter_code
_entity_poly.pdbx_strand_id
1 'polypeptide(L)'
;MSGKPKVCGPYGERYTCPDDGTQKVRLNPEGKRELEKLMLKHPNPISLLQRAWPGLAYLAKIRGFTTDEVNAACMEGFVRAFIRFNPERCAVSTVAAWGVRGAVTHMIRDAERKDREFDFSHKWGGEDGDAATAVEPIAKPEADPDCLSWSQDIIRKAKLNKRQQQVLHRRFADRDTLRQIGQEMSISKERVRQIEVKALNRLRKAAGIRTLEDDRRDRAVSELRPRILMVLAGCEIGAAEIRRACGTSAELVRATLQALRADRLVRMTAKNTYRNGRRSTLTRYRLVRKAVAV
;
A
#
# COMPACT_ATOMS: atom_id res chain seq x y z
N MET A 1 -24.45 11.32 -22.15
CA MET A 1 -23.35 12.01 -22.85
C MET A 1 -23.33 13.47 -22.43
N SER A 2 -22.43 13.89 -21.54
CA SER A 2 -22.08 15.29 -21.31
C SER A 2 -20.88 15.33 -20.35
N GLY A 3 -19.71 14.95 -20.87
CA GLY A 3 -18.46 15.26 -20.18
C GLY A 3 -18.19 16.75 -20.35
N LYS A 4 -17.79 17.43 -19.27
CA LYS A 4 -17.40 18.85 -19.36
C LYS A 4 -16.41 19.04 -20.53
N PRO A 5 -16.57 20.08 -21.35
CA PRO A 5 -15.70 20.30 -22.49
C PRO A 5 -14.24 20.42 -22.03
N LYS A 6 -13.33 19.70 -22.69
CA LYS A 6 -11.90 19.69 -22.31
C LYS A 6 -11.33 21.09 -22.42
N VAL A 7 -10.68 21.57 -21.35
CA VAL A 7 -10.05 22.90 -21.32
C VAL A 7 -8.99 23.00 -22.41
N CYS A 8 -9.02 24.09 -23.18
CA CYS A 8 -8.17 24.33 -24.33
C CYS A 8 -7.72 25.79 -24.32
N GLY A 9 -6.43 26.04 -24.55
CA GLY A 9 -5.87 27.40 -24.69
C GLY A 9 -5.94 27.91 -26.12
N PRO A 10 -5.45 29.14 -26.40
CA PRO A 10 -5.39 29.73 -27.74
C PRO A 10 -4.55 28.92 -28.76
N TYR A 11 -3.62 28.09 -28.28
CA TYR A 11 -2.76 27.24 -29.13
C TYR A 11 -3.31 25.82 -29.34
N GLY A 12 -4.53 25.54 -28.87
CA GLY A 12 -5.17 24.26 -29.04
C GLY A 12 -6.50 24.38 -29.78
N GLU A 13 -6.92 23.28 -30.40
CA GLU A 13 -8.24 23.13 -30.98
C GLU A 13 -8.88 21.82 -30.54
N ARG A 14 -10.21 21.83 -30.39
CA ARG A 14 -11.01 20.64 -30.09
C ARG A 14 -11.40 19.98 -31.40
N TYR A 15 -11.30 18.66 -31.45
CA TYR A 15 -11.78 17.88 -32.58
C TYR A 15 -12.53 16.65 -32.09
N THR A 16 -13.49 16.20 -32.88
CA THR A 16 -14.19 14.95 -32.64
C THR A 16 -13.44 13.84 -33.37
N CYS A 17 -13.03 12.79 -32.65
CA CYS A 17 -12.39 11.64 -33.26
C CYS A 17 -13.40 10.95 -34.20
N PRO A 18 -13.09 10.73 -35.48
CA PRO A 18 -14.00 10.07 -36.41
C PRO A 18 -14.29 8.61 -36.00
N ASP A 19 -13.32 7.92 -35.39
CA ASP A 19 -13.45 6.51 -35.03
C ASP A 19 -14.34 6.28 -33.79
N ASP A 20 -14.16 7.09 -32.74
CA ASP A 20 -14.80 6.86 -31.44
C ASP A 20 -15.92 7.86 -31.11
N GLY A 21 -16.12 8.90 -31.94
CA GLY A 21 -17.01 10.02 -31.64
C GLY A 21 -16.60 10.85 -30.41
N THR A 22 -15.43 10.59 -29.83
CA THR A 22 -14.98 11.24 -28.59
C THR A 22 -14.36 12.61 -28.84
N GLN A 23 -14.66 13.59 -27.98
CA GLN A 23 -13.99 14.89 -28.03
C GLN A 23 -12.54 14.79 -27.55
N LYS A 24 -11.61 15.06 -28.45
CA LYS A 24 -10.16 15.12 -28.23
C LYS A 24 -9.67 16.55 -28.45
N VAL A 25 -8.44 16.83 -28.01
CA VAL A 25 -7.81 18.16 -28.15
C VAL A 25 -6.46 17.95 -28.82
N ARG A 26 -6.12 18.84 -29.76
CA ARG A 26 -4.83 18.83 -30.48
C ARG A 26 -4.31 20.26 -30.60
N LEU A 27 -3.06 20.41 -31.04
CA LEU A 27 -2.50 21.72 -31.38
C LEU A 27 -3.08 22.24 -32.68
N ASN A 28 -3.43 23.53 -32.71
CA ASN A 28 -3.77 24.24 -33.93
C ASN A 28 -2.48 24.54 -34.74
N PRO A 29 -2.59 24.94 -36.03
CA PRO A 29 -1.42 25.20 -36.87
C PRO A 29 -0.47 26.28 -36.31
N GLU A 30 -1.03 27.31 -35.68
CA GLU A 30 -0.26 28.38 -35.02
C GLU A 30 0.50 27.87 -33.79
N GLY A 31 -0.19 27.10 -32.94
CA GLY A 31 0.39 26.46 -31.77
C GLY A 31 1.51 25.48 -32.11
N LYS A 32 1.42 24.78 -33.26
CA LYS A 32 2.53 23.95 -33.75
C LYS A 32 3.78 24.79 -34.04
N ARG A 33 3.64 25.93 -34.73
CA ARG A 33 4.77 26.83 -35.04
C ARG A 33 5.39 27.43 -33.79
N GLU A 34 4.57 27.86 -32.84
CA GLU A 34 5.08 28.43 -31.57
C GLU A 34 5.74 27.38 -30.70
N LEU A 35 5.18 26.17 -30.64
CA LEU A 35 5.79 25.04 -29.94
C LEU A 35 7.15 24.69 -30.55
N GLU A 36 7.26 24.65 -31.88
CA GLU A 36 8.50 24.38 -32.60
C GLU A 36 9.59 25.42 -32.25
N LYS A 37 9.25 26.71 -32.28
CA LYS A 37 10.17 27.79 -31.84
C LYS A 37 10.63 27.61 -30.40
N LEU A 38 9.74 27.18 -29.50
CA LEU A 38 10.05 26.95 -28.10
C LEU A 38 10.94 25.71 -27.90
N MET A 39 10.69 24.64 -28.63
CA MET A 39 11.49 23.41 -28.56
C MET A 39 12.90 23.64 -29.11
N LEU A 40 13.05 24.47 -30.17
CA LEU A 40 14.36 24.87 -30.68
C LEU A 40 15.19 25.63 -29.63
N LYS A 41 14.54 26.46 -28.81
CA LYS A 41 15.20 27.19 -27.71
C LYS A 41 15.48 26.30 -26.49
N HIS A 42 14.66 25.29 -26.26
CA HIS A 42 14.74 24.40 -25.11
C HIS A 42 14.54 22.93 -25.52
N PRO A 43 15.57 22.27 -26.09
CA PRO A 43 15.43 20.94 -26.67
C PRO A 43 15.23 19.83 -25.62
N ASN A 44 15.61 20.09 -24.37
CA ASN A 44 15.69 19.05 -23.33
C ASN A 44 14.73 19.33 -22.16
N PRO A 45 13.46 18.91 -22.22
CA PRO A 45 12.52 19.11 -21.12
C PRO A 45 12.85 18.28 -19.87
N ILE A 46 13.67 17.24 -19.97
CA ILE A 46 14.19 16.53 -18.78
C ILE A 46 14.94 17.50 -17.85
N SER A 47 15.68 18.47 -18.39
CA SER A 47 16.41 19.44 -17.57
C SER A 47 15.46 20.25 -16.68
N LEU A 48 14.23 20.51 -17.14
CA LEU A 48 13.18 21.16 -16.35
C LEU A 48 12.72 20.26 -15.21
N LEU A 49 12.54 18.95 -15.47
CA LEU A 49 12.19 17.97 -14.43
C LEU A 49 13.30 17.88 -13.36
N GLN A 50 14.55 17.73 -13.79
CA GLN A 50 15.70 17.59 -12.88
C GLN A 50 15.89 18.82 -12.00
N ARG A 51 15.67 20.02 -12.55
CA ARG A 51 15.79 21.28 -11.80
C ARG A 51 14.62 21.51 -10.84
N ALA A 52 13.39 21.27 -11.28
CA ALA A 52 12.20 21.57 -10.48
C ALA A 52 11.81 20.45 -9.50
N TRP A 53 12.04 19.18 -9.85
CA TRP A 53 11.70 18.00 -9.03
C TRP A 53 12.78 16.91 -9.12
N PRO A 54 13.97 17.14 -8.53
CA PRO A 54 15.06 16.17 -8.56
C PRO A 54 14.67 14.83 -7.93
N GLY A 55 13.86 14.84 -6.88
CA GLY A 55 13.36 13.61 -6.24
C GLY A 55 12.48 12.75 -7.15
N LEU A 56 11.69 13.37 -8.05
CA LEU A 56 10.84 12.63 -8.99
C LEU A 56 11.69 12.02 -10.12
N ALA A 57 12.69 12.76 -10.61
CA ALA A 57 13.65 12.22 -11.58
C ALA A 57 14.45 11.05 -10.98
N TYR A 58 14.87 11.17 -9.71
CA TYR A 58 15.57 10.09 -9.01
C TYR A 58 14.67 8.88 -8.78
N LEU A 59 13.39 9.09 -8.44
CA LEU A 59 12.42 8.01 -8.29
C LEU A 59 12.23 7.21 -9.59
N ALA A 60 12.11 7.90 -10.74
CA ALA A 60 12.02 7.23 -12.04
C ALA A 60 13.25 6.33 -12.29
N LYS A 61 14.45 6.80 -11.95
CA LYS A 61 15.69 6.02 -12.07
C LYS A 61 15.71 4.80 -11.15
N ILE A 62 15.28 4.93 -9.89
CA ILE A 62 15.19 3.78 -8.96
C ILE A 62 14.21 2.72 -9.47
N ARG A 63 13.13 3.15 -10.14
CA ARG A 63 12.13 2.26 -10.72
C ARG A 63 12.57 1.63 -12.04
N GLY A 64 13.80 1.85 -12.47
CA GLY A 64 14.37 1.19 -13.65
C GLY A 64 14.02 1.83 -14.99
N PHE A 65 13.36 2.99 -15.01
CA PHE A 65 13.09 3.70 -16.27
C PHE A 65 14.38 4.22 -16.88
N THR A 66 14.51 4.08 -18.20
CA THR A 66 15.63 4.62 -18.96
C THR A 66 15.52 6.14 -19.07
N THR A 67 16.65 6.81 -19.31
CA THR A 67 16.66 8.26 -19.51
C THR A 67 15.79 8.67 -20.71
N ASP A 68 15.74 7.85 -21.76
CA ASP A 68 14.98 8.13 -22.97
C ASP A 68 13.47 7.99 -22.75
N GLU A 69 13.03 7.00 -21.96
CA GLU A 69 11.62 6.86 -21.55
C GLU A 69 11.17 8.06 -20.72
N VAL A 70 12.01 8.49 -19.78
CA VAL A 70 11.75 9.70 -18.98
C VAL A 70 11.71 10.93 -19.90
N ASN A 71 12.58 11.02 -20.91
CA ASN A 71 12.58 12.11 -21.88
C ASN A 71 11.27 12.16 -22.68
N ALA A 72 10.84 11.02 -23.21
CA ALA A 72 9.62 10.90 -23.98
C ALA A 72 8.41 11.33 -23.16
N ALA A 73 8.32 10.88 -21.89
CA ALA A 73 7.26 11.31 -20.98
C ALA A 73 7.32 12.83 -20.68
N CYS A 74 8.52 13.39 -20.50
CA CYS A 74 8.68 14.83 -20.33
C CYS A 74 8.21 15.61 -21.56
N MET A 75 8.58 15.17 -22.76
CA MET A 75 8.15 15.75 -24.04
C MET A 75 6.63 15.69 -24.17
N GLU A 76 6.01 14.54 -23.88
CA GLU A 76 4.55 14.40 -23.91
C GLU A 76 3.86 15.34 -22.93
N GLY A 77 4.36 15.40 -21.68
CA GLY A 77 3.85 16.31 -20.66
C GLY A 77 3.95 17.77 -21.07
N PHE A 78 5.05 18.15 -21.72
CA PHE A 78 5.28 19.49 -22.24
C PHE A 78 4.27 19.86 -23.32
N VAL A 79 4.10 19.00 -24.33
CA VAL A 79 3.13 19.21 -25.43
C VAL A 79 1.69 19.29 -24.89
N ARG A 80 1.31 18.38 -24.00
CA ARG A 80 -0.03 18.37 -23.37
C ARG A 80 -0.30 19.63 -22.56
N ALA A 81 0.72 20.16 -21.90
CA ALA A 81 0.61 21.40 -21.14
C ALA A 81 0.48 22.61 -22.08
N PHE A 82 1.20 22.61 -23.21
CA PHE A 82 1.11 23.67 -24.22
C PHE A 82 -0.28 23.76 -24.87
N ILE A 83 -0.97 22.64 -25.09
CA ILE A 83 -2.36 22.62 -25.59
C ILE A 83 -3.31 23.43 -24.66
N ARG A 84 -3.03 23.46 -23.36
CA ARG A 84 -3.84 24.17 -22.34
C ARG A 84 -3.24 25.52 -21.96
N PHE A 85 -2.09 25.88 -22.51
CA PHE A 85 -1.34 27.07 -22.14
C PHE A 85 -2.08 28.32 -22.58
N ASN A 86 -2.15 29.31 -21.68
CA ASN A 86 -2.66 30.65 -21.98
C ASN A 86 -1.60 31.69 -21.57
N PRO A 87 -1.07 32.48 -22.52
CA PRO A 87 0.01 33.44 -22.27
C PRO A 87 -0.39 34.58 -21.33
N GLU A 88 -1.67 34.94 -21.25
CA GLU A 88 -2.14 36.03 -20.37
C GLU A 88 -2.13 35.64 -18.88
N ARG A 89 -2.15 34.34 -18.58
CA ARG A 89 -2.31 33.84 -17.20
C ARG A 89 -1.01 33.47 -16.53
N CYS A 90 -0.03 33.00 -17.29
CA CYS A 90 1.17 32.38 -16.72
C CYS A 90 2.29 32.26 -17.76
N ALA A 91 3.53 32.15 -17.28
CA ALA A 91 4.68 31.88 -18.12
C ALA A 91 4.71 30.42 -18.61
N VAL A 92 5.20 30.21 -19.84
CA VAL A 92 5.35 28.87 -20.46
C VAL A 92 6.12 27.91 -19.56
N SER A 93 7.21 28.39 -18.94
CA SER A 93 8.06 27.60 -18.05
C SER A 93 7.31 27.00 -16.85
N THR A 94 6.32 27.71 -16.33
CA THR A 94 5.51 27.25 -15.19
C THR A 94 4.61 26.10 -15.63
N VAL A 95 3.86 26.29 -16.72
CA VAL A 95 2.93 25.28 -17.24
C VAL A 95 3.68 24.05 -17.75
N ALA A 96 4.81 24.26 -18.42
CA ALA A 96 5.73 23.21 -18.87
C ALA A 96 6.20 22.33 -17.71
N ALA A 97 6.67 22.94 -16.62
CA ALA A 97 7.15 22.21 -15.46
C ALA A 97 6.04 21.33 -14.87
N TRP A 98 4.85 21.89 -14.63
CA TRP A 98 3.71 21.11 -14.11
C TRP A 98 3.27 19.98 -15.05
N GLY A 99 3.30 20.23 -16.36
CA GLY A 99 3.03 19.23 -17.39
C GLY A 99 4.00 18.04 -17.35
N VAL A 100 5.28 18.35 -17.34
CA VAL A 100 6.38 17.38 -17.26
C VAL A 100 6.27 16.53 -15.99
N ARG A 101 6.07 17.17 -14.82
CA ARG A 101 5.85 16.46 -13.54
C ARG A 101 4.67 15.49 -13.63
N GLY A 102 3.55 15.97 -14.19
CA GLY A 102 2.32 15.18 -14.32
C GLY A 102 2.55 13.92 -15.17
N ALA A 103 3.17 14.07 -16.34
CA ALA A 103 3.43 12.96 -17.25
C ALA A 103 4.35 11.90 -16.63
N VAL A 104 5.45 12.30 -16.00
CA VAL A 104 6.36 11.35 -15.33
C VAL A 104 5.67 10.65 -14.14
N THR A 105 4.84 11.37 -13.38
CA THR A 105 4.06 10.75 -12.30
C THR A 105 3.06 9.72 -12.83
N HIS A 106 2.40 10.00 -13.95
CA HIS A 106 1.49 9.06 -14.60
C HIS A 106 2.23 7.84 -15.14
N MET A 107 3.36 8.04 -15.82
CA MET A 107 4.22 6.96 -16.30
C MET A 107 4.60 5.98 -15.17
N ILE A 108 5.06 6.50 -14.01
CA ILE A 108 5.39 5.66 -12.85
C ILE A 108 4.17 4.90 -12.34
N ARG A 109 3.01 5.55 -12.23
CA ARG A 109 1.77 4.93 -11.73
C ARG A 109 1.20 3.89 -12.68
N ASP A 110 1.33 4.11 -13.98
CA ASP A 110 0.84 3.19 -15.01
C ASP A 110 1.72 1.94 -15.07
N ALA A 111 3.04 2.07 -14.88
CA ALA A 111 3.92 0.92 -14.67
C ALA A 111 3.55 0.14 -13.40
N GLU A 112 3.30 0.82 -12.28
CA GLU A 112 2.80 0.16 -11.04
C GLU A 112 1.43 -0.53 -11.24
N ARG A 113 0.63 -0.10 -12.21
CA ARG A 113 -0.62 -0.80 -12.56
C ARG A 113 -0.32 -2.04 -13.40
N LYS A 114 0.57 -1.96 -14.38
CA LYS A 114 0.97 -3.09 -15.23
C LYS A 114 1.71 -4.17 -14.44
N ASP A 115 2.56 -3.81 -13.48
CA ASP A 115 3.20 -4.77 -12.56
C ASP A 115 2.19 -5.51 -11.66
N ARG A 116 0.97 -4.98 -11.50
CA ARG A 116 -0.14 -5.64 -10.79
C ARG A 116 -1.02 -6.49 -11.71
N GLU A 117 -0.90 -6.35 -13.03
CA GLU A 117 -1.48 -7.32 -13.95
C GLU A 117 -0.61 -8.57 -13.89
N PHE A 118 -1.19 -9.65 -13.38
CA PHE A 118 -0.49 -10.91 -13.17
C PHE A 118 0.06 -11.41 -14.51
N ASP A 119 1.38 -11.57 -14.62
CA ASP A 119 2.03 -12.04 -15.84
C ASP A 119 1.76 -13.54 -16.03
N PHE A 120 0.74 -13.85 -16.83
CA PHE A 120 0.43 -15.23 -17.22
C PHE A 120 1.50 -15.85 -18.15
N SER A 121 2.47 -15.07 -18.63
CA SER A 121 3.56 -15.56 -19.47
C SER A 121 4.75 -16.12 -18.69
N HIS A 122 4.77 -15.96 -17.36
CA HIS A 122 5.82 -16.51 -16.52
C HIS A 122 5.76 -18.05 -16.59
N LYS A 123 6.61 -18.63 -17.45
CA LYS A 123 6.81 -20.08 -17.53
C LYS A 123 7.40 -20.54 -16.20
N TRP A 124 6.58 -21.15 -15.37
CA TRP A 124 7.08 -22.04 -14.34
C TRP A 124 7.48 -23.35 -15.03
N GLY A 125 8.76 -23.49 -15.35
CA GLY A 125 9.31 -24.70 -15.97
C GLY A 125 10.82 -24.72 -15.81
N GLY A 126 11.32 -25.74 -15.11
CA GLY A 126 12.73 -26.11 -15.13
C GLY A 126 13.15 -26.52 -16.54
N GLU A 127 14.44 -26.53 -16.80
CA GLU A 127 15.07 -26.64 -18.13
C GLU A 127 14.79 -27.93 -18.92
N ASP A 128 13.95 -28.85 -18.44
CA ASP A 128 13.69 -30.11 -19.13
C ASP A 128 12.18 -30.33 -19.37
N GLY A 129 11.78 -30.33 -20.64
CA GLY A 129 10.63 -31.08 -21.15
C GLY A 129 9.25 -30.41 -21.05
N ASP A 130 8.66 -30.17 -22.23
CA ASP A 130 7.24 -29.98 -22.52
C ASP A 130 6.60 -28.64 -22.11
N ALA A 131 6.64 -27.70 -23.07
CA ALA A 131 5.87 -26.47 -23.05
C ALA A 131 4.36 -26.75 -23.20
N ALA A 132 3.67 -26.98 -22.08
CA ALA A 132 2.20 -27.00 -22.06
C ALA A 132 1.65 -25.58 -22.34
N THR A 133 1.24 -25.35 -23.59
CA THR A 133 0.57 -24.12 -24.01
C THR A 133 -0.93 -24.40 -24.10
N ALA A 134 -1.62 -24.41 -22.97
CA ALA A 134 -3.07 -24.27 -22.87
C ALA A 134 -3.41 -23.99 -21.40
N VAL A 135 -3.77 -22.74 -21.08
CA VAL A 135 -4.50 -22.48 -19.84
C VAL A 135 -5.93 -22.97 -20.10
N GLU A 136 -6.19 -24.23 -19.75
CA GLU A 136 -7.58 -24.71 -19.71
C GLU A 136 -8.37 -23.82 -18.73
N PRO A 137 -9.61 -23.43 -19.08
CA PRO A 137 -10.44 -22.67 -18.17
C PRO A 137 -10.65 -23.50 -16.92
N ILE A 138 -10.08 -23.05 -15.79
CA ILE A 138 -10.26 -23.68 -14.49
C ILE A 138 -11.77 -23.80 -14.25
N ALA A 139 -12.30 -25.03 -14.32
CA ALA A 139 -13.68 -25.31 -13.97
C ALA A 139 -13.91 -24.77 -12.56
N LYS A 140 -15.05 -24.10 -12.33
CA LYS A 140 -15.41 -23.62 -10.99
C LYS A 140 -15.27 -24.82 -10.04
N PRO A 141 -14.38 -24.76 -9.04
CA PRO A 141 -14.19 -25.88 -8.15
C PRO A 141 -15.55 -26.19 -7.52
N GLU A 142 -16.03 -27.42 -7.70
CA GLU A 142 -17.18 -27.92 -6.96
C GLU A 142 -16.89 -27.71 -5.47
N ALA A 143 -17.90 -27.23 -4.72
CA ALA A 143 -17.70 -26.90 -3.33
C ALA A 143 -17.20 -28.15 -2.58
N ASP A 144 -15.97 -28.08 -2.09
CA ASP A 144 -15.32 -29.15 -1.34
C ASP A 144 -16.28 -29.62 -0.22
N PRO A 145 -16.63 -30.92 -0.14
CA PRO A 145 -17.52 -31.44 0.89
C PRO A 145 -17.05 -31.09 2.32
N ASP A 146 -15.73 -30.93 2.52
CA ASP A 146 -15.16 -30.51 3.80
C ASP A 146 -15.49 -29.04 4.15
N CYS A 147 -15.62 -28.16 3.14
CA CYS A 147 -16.05 -26.78 3.35
C CYS A 147 -17.50 -26.70 3.83
N LEU A 148 -18.37 -27.57 3.29
CA LEU A 148 -19.78 -27.63 3.70
C LEU A 148 -19.89 -28.12 5.16
N SER A 149 -19.14 -29.16 5.51
CA SER A 149 -19.04 -29.69 6.88
C SER A 149 -18.55 -28.63 7.87
N TRP A 150 -17.45 -27.95 7.55
CA TRP A 150 -16.88 -26.90 8.39
C TRP A 150 -17.84 -25.72 8.61
N SER A 151 -18.57 -25.32 7.57
CA SER A 151 -19.56 -24.25 7.66
C SER A 151 -20.71 -24.60 8.62
N GLN A 152 -21.20 -25.83 8.57
CA GLN A 152 -22.27 -26.32 9.45
C GLN A 152 -21.79 -26.44 10.89
N ASP A 153 -20.55 -26.88 11.09
CA ASP A 153 -19.94 -27.00 12.42
C ASP A 153 -19.72 -25.65 13.09
N ILE A 154 -19.28 -24.63 12.36
CA ILE A 154 -19.14 -23.28 12.90
C ILE A 154 -20.51 -22.69 13.27
N ILE A 155 -21.52 -22.88 12.42
CA ILE A 155 -22.87 -22.40 12.69
C ILE A 155 -23.44 -23.08 13.95
N ARG A 156 -23.20 -24.40 14.12
CA ARG A 156 -23.57 -25.15 15.33
C ARG A 156 -22.82 -24.62 16.57
N LYS A 157 -21.50 -24.45 16.48
CA LYS A 157 -20.66 -23.93 17.58
C LYS A 157 -21.03 -22.50 17.98
N ALA A 158 -21.45 -21.67 17.03
CA ALA A 158 -21.79 -20.26 17.27
C ALA A 158 -23.11 -20.03 18.04
N LYS A 159 -23.96 -21.07 18.20
CA LYS A 159 -25.25 -21.03 18.92
C LYS A 159 -26.06 -19.76 18.58
N LEU A 160 -26.20 -19.49 17.28
CA LEU A 160 -26.95 -18.34 16.79
C LEU A 160 -28.44 -18.51 17.08
N ASN A 161 -29.10 -17.44 17.51
CA ASN A 161 -30.54 -17.46 17.72
C ASN A 161 -31.29 -17.41 16.36
N LYS A 162 -32.54 -17.88 16.29
CA LYS A 162 -33.32 -17.95 15.02
C LYS A 162 -33.34 -16.62 14.27
N ARG A 163 -33.54 -15.50 14.98
CA ARG A 163 -33.50 -14.14 14.41
C ARG A 163 -32.13 -13.75 13.83
N GLN A 164 -31.04 -14.24 14.43
CA GLN A 164 -29.67 -13.96 13.94
C GLN A 164 -29.37 -14.76 12.68
N GLN A 165 -29.79 -16.03 12.64
CA GLN A 165 -29.66 -16.89 11.45
C GLN A 165 -30.44 -16.31 10.28
N GLN A 166 -31.68 -15.87 10.51
CA GLN A 166 -32.53 -15.27 9.48
C GLN A 166 -31.92 -14.00 8.87
N VAL A 167 -31.36 -13.10 9.71
CA VAL A 167 -30.69 -11.88 9.23
C VAL A 167 -29.45 -12.21 8.39
N LEU A 168 -28.63 -13.17 8.83
CA LEU A 168 -27.43 -13.55 8.09
C LEU A 168 -27.76 -14.26 6.77
N HIS A 169 -28.75 -15.15 6.77
CA HIS A 169 -29.22 -15.82 5.56
C HIS A 169 -29.66 -14.80 4.51
N ARG A 170 -30.57 -13.89 4.88
CA ARG A 170 -31.05 -12.88 3.92
C ARG A 170 -29.97 -11.93 3.45
N ARG A 171 -29.03 -11.57 4.34
CA ARG A 171 -27.96 -10.64 3.99
C ARG A 171 -26.92 -11.25 3.05
N PHE A 172 -26.55 -12.51 3.25
CA PHE A 172 -25.41 -13.13 2.57
C PHE A 172 -25.81 -14.17 1.51
N ALA A 173 -26.89 -14.92 1.71
CA ALA A 173 -27.43 -15.85 0.72
C ALA A 173 -28.34 -15.11 -0.28
N ASP A 174 -29.34 -14.38 0.22
CA ASP A 174 -30.34 -13.70 -0.64
C ASP A 174 -29.88 -12.29 -1.09
N ARG A 175 -28.78 -11.78 -0.51
CA ARG A 175 -28.13 -10.47 -0.82
C ARG A 175 -29.02 -9.24 -0.59
N ASP A 176 -30.00 -9.34 0.31
CA ASP A 176 -30.91 -8.24 0.62
C ASP A 176 -30.21 -7.07 1.33
N THR A 177 -30.74 -5.87 1.12
CA THR A 177 -30.28 -4.68 1.85
C THR A 177 -30.80 -4.68 3.30
N LEU A 178 -30.04 -4.08 4.22
CA LEU A 178 -30.46 -3.93 5.63
C LEU A 178 -31.81 -3.23 5.80
N ARG A 179 -32.20 -2.40 4.82
CA ARG A 179 -33.51 -1.72 4.80
C ARG A 179 -34.64 -2.71 4.46
N GLN A 180 -34.46 -3.55 3.44
CA GLN A 180 -35.42 -4.58 3.05
C GLN A 180 -35.62 -5.61 4.16
N ILE A 181 -34.51 -6.09 4.75
CA ILE A 181 -34.53 -7.02 5.88
C ILE A 181 -35.27 -6.40 7.09
N GLY A 182 -35.06 -5.10 7.33
CA GLY A 182 -35.74 -4.37 8.41
C GLY A 182 -37.24 -4.23 8.18
N GLN A 183 -37.66 -3.92 6.94
CA GLN A 183 -39.07 -3.82 6.57
C GLN A 183 -39.79 -5.16 6.78
N GLU A 184 -39.19 -6.26 6.35
CA GLU A 184 -39.82 -7.57 6.42
C GLU A 184 -39.89 -8.14 7.85
N MET A 185 -38.90 -7.82 8.69
CA MET A 185 -38.90 -8.21 10.10
C MET A 185 -39.54 -7.16 11.03
N SER A 186 -40.14 -6.10 10.48
CA SER A 186 -40.75 -4.99 11.25
C SER A 186 -39.80 -4.35 12.28
N ILE A 187 -38.51 -4.19 11.93
CA ILE A 187 -37.51 -3.55 12.77
C ILE A 187 -36.72 -2.48 12.02
N SER A 188 -36.12 -1.54 12.75
CA SER A 188 -35.31 -0.49 12.12
C SER A 188 -34.05 -1.05 11.45
N LYS A 189 -33.57 -0.35 10.41
CA LYS A 189 -32.30 -0.66 9.73
C LYS A 189 -31.13 -0.80 10.71
N GLU A 190 -31.02 0.10 11.69
CA GLU A 190 -29.93 0.04 12.67
C GLU A 190 -30.09 -1.16 13.61
N ARG A 191 -31.32 -1.56 13.92
CA ARG A 191 -31.56 -2.78 14.69
C ARG A 191 -31.14 -4.04 13.94
N VAL A 192 -31.37 -4.11 12.63
CA VAL A 192 -30.84 -5.20 11.78
C VAL A 192 -29.31 -5.22 11.82
N ARG A 193 -28.67 -4.05 11.68
CA ARG A 193 -27.20 -3.92 11.74
C ARG A 193 -26.63 -4.41 13.07
N GLN A 194 -27.27 -4.08 14.19
CA GLN A 194 -26.86 -4.57 15.51
C GLN A 194 -26.97 -6.11 15.63
N ILE A 195 -28.04 -6.68 15.09
CA ILE A 195 -28.25 -8.14 15.07
C ILE A 195 -27.19 -8.82 14.20
N GLU A 196 -26.89 -8.26 13.02
CA GLU A 196 -25.85 -8.70 12.10
C GLU A 196 -24.47 -8.70 12.77
N VAL A 197 -24.03 -7.57 13.33
CA VAL A 197 -22.73 -7.46 14.01
C VAL A 197 -22.61 -8.45 15.17
N LYS A 198 -23.67 -8.61 15.98
CA LYS A 198 -23.68 -9.55 17.10
C LYS A 198 -23.62 -11.01 16.62
N ALA A 199 -24.25 -11.33 15.50
CA ALA A 199 -24.21 -12.66 14.90
C ALA A 199 -22.84 -12.97 14.29
N LEU A 200 -22.27 -12.03 13.54
CA LEU A 200 -20.93 -12.15 12.95
C LEU A 200 -19.83 -12.30 14.02
N ASN A 201 -19.93 -11.57 15.13
CA ASN A 201 -18.97 -11.71 16.23
C ASN A 201 -19.05 -13.08 16.92
N ARG A 202 -20.23 -13.69 16.99
CA ARG A 202 -20.37 -15.07 17.50
C ARG A 202 -19.79 -16.09 16.54
N LEU A 203 -20.03 -15.93 15.23
CA LEU A 203 -19.42 -16.77 14.21
C LEU A 203 -17.89 -16.68 14.22
N ARG A 204 -17.32 -15.47 14.34
CA ARG A 204 -15.86 -15.28 14.45
C ARG A 204 -15.26 -15.99 15.66
N LYS A 205 -15.90 -15.86 16.83
CA LYS A 205 -15.46 -16.55 18.05
C LYS A 205 -15.54 -18.07 17.92
N ALA A 206 -16.61 -18.59 17.32
CA ALA A 206 -16.77 -20.02 17.08
C ALA A 206 -15.78 -20.57 16.04
N ALA A 207 -15.39 -19.74 15.07
CA ALA A 207 -14.37 -20.05 14.08
C ALA A 207 -12.92 -19.86 14.60
N GLY A 208 -12.74 -19.44 15.86
CA GLY A 208 -11.41 -19.20 16.45
C GLY A 208 -10.68 -17.97 15.89
N ILE A 209 -11.38 -17.13 15.13
CA ILE A 209 -10.81 -15.93 14.51
C ILE A 209 -10.71 -14.84 15.57
N ARG A 210 -9.51 -14.67 16.15
CA ARG A 210 -9.19 -13.60 17.11
C ARG A 210 -9.06 -12.26 16.38
N THR A 211 -9.61 -11.18 16.95
CA THR A 211 -9.47 -9.83 16.43
C THR A 211 -8.16 -9.19 16.90
N LEU A 212 -7.61 -8.28 16.09
CA LEU A 212 -6.37 -7.54 16.38
C LEU A 212 -6.39 -6.80 17.73
N GLU A 213 -7.57 -6.48 18.28
CA GLU A 213 -7.74 -5.82 19.58
C GLU A 213 -7.58 -6.77 20.77
N ASP A 214 -8.06 -8.02 20.65
CA ASP A 214 -7.86 -9.07 21.66
C ASP A 214 -6.40 -9.50 21.67
N ASP A 215 -5.80 -9.59 20.48
CA ASP A 215 -4.36 -9.77 20.29
C ASP A 215 -3.55 -8.63 20.93
N ARG A 216 -3.96 -7.36 20.85
CA ARG A 216 -3.21 -6.21 21.42
C ARG A 216 -3.14 -6.21 22.97
N ARG A 217 -4.18 -6.68 23.66
CA ARG A 217 -4.19 -6.73 25.13
C ARG A 217 -3.28 -7.83 25.68
N ASP A 218 -3.34 -9.02 25.10
CA ASP A 218 -2.47 -10.13 25.47
C ASP A 218 -1.04 -9.91 24.97
N ARG A 219 -0.86 -9.26 23.81
CA ARG A 219 0.44 -8.81 23.31
C ARG A 219 1.10 -7.75 24.18
N ALA A 220 0.40 -6.84 24.85
CA ALA A 220 1.08 -5.82 25.67
C ALA A 220 1.84 -6.43 26.87
N VAL A 221 1.26 -7.46 27.50
CA VAL A 221 1.85 -8.15 28.66
C VAL A 221 2.75 -9.33 28.22
N SER A 222 2.44 -9.96 27.07
CA SER A 222 3.20 -11.06 26.49
C SER A 222 4.27 -10.63 25.47
N GLU A 223 4.31 -9.40 24.93
CA GLU A 223 5.32 -9.01 23.92
C GLU A 223 6.60 -8.42 24.52
N LEU A 224 6.60 -7.94 25.77
CA LEU A 224 7.83 -7.36 26.34
C LEU A 224 8.83 -8.43 26.81
N ARG A 225 8.38 -9.59 27.28
CA ARG A 225 9.27 -10.68 27.75
C ARG A 225 9.92 -11.46 26.59
N PRO A 226 9.16 -11.99 25.61
CA PRO A 226 9.69 -12.81 24.53
C PRO A 226 10.38 -12.00 23.45
N ARG A 227 9.96 -10.78 23.09
CA ARG A 227 10.66 -10.00 22.05
C ARG A 227 12.06 -9.57 22.49
N ILE A 228 12.22 -9.22 23.77
CA ILE A 228 13.55 -8.92 24.33
C ILE A 228 14.39 -10.19 24.44
N LEU A 229 13.80 -11.37 24.68
CA LEU A 229 14.55 -12.63 24.71
C LEU A 229 14.90 -13.17 23.31
N MET A 230 14.01 -12.99 22.33
CA MET A 230 14.12 -13.55 20.97
C MET A 230 15.06 -12.76 20.06
N VAL A 231 15.19 -11.44 20.23
CA VAL A 231 16.20 -10.61 19.51
C VAL A 231 17.63 -10.90 19.99
N LEU A 232 17.76 -11.63 21.09
CA LEU A 232 18.87 -11.46 22.03
C LEU A 232 19.61 -12.81 22.24
N ALA A 233 19.22 -13.84 21.48
CA ALA A 233 19.83 -15.17 21.39
C ALA A 233 21.25 -15.21 20.77
N GLY A 234 22.06 -14.14 20.93
CA GLY A 234 23.47 -14.16 20.54
C GLY A 234 24.17 -12.80 20.45
N CYS A 235 23.44 -11.69 20.42
CA CYS A 235 24.01 -10.38 20.09
C CYS A 235 24.29 -9.50 21.33
N GLU A 236 25.40 -8.77 21.32
CA GLU A 236 25.63 -7.66 22.23
C GLU A 236 24.72 -6.49 21.82
N ILE A 237 23.82 -6.07 22.69
CA ILE A 237 22.85 -5.01 22.37
C ILE A 237 23.20 -3.73 23.13
N GLY A 238 23.18 -2.60 22.41
CA GLY A 238 23.36 -1.28 22.97
C GLY A 238 22.05 -0.69 23.52
N ALA A 239 22.16 0.26 24.45
CA ALA A 239 21.00 0.92 25.07
C ALA A 239 20.05 1.63 24.07
N ALA A 240 20.49 1.89 22.84
CA ALA A 240 19.67 2.48 21.78
C ALA A 240 18.75 1.45 21.09
N GLU A 241 19.19 0.20 20.93
CA GLU A 241 18.34 -0.88 20.44
C GLU A 241 17.27 -1.27 21.47
N ILE A 242 17.64 -1.30 22.77
CA ILE A 242 16.69 -1.61 23.86
C ILE A 242 15.57 -0.56 23.92
N ARG A 243 15.91 0.72 23.72
CA ARG A 243 14.93 1.81 23.57
C ARG A 243 14.01 1.59 22.36
N ARG A 244 14.54 1.15 21.22
CA ARG A 244 13.70 0.84 20.04
C ARG A 244 12.76 -0.33 20.30
N ALA A 245 13.17 -1.33 21.08
CA ALA A 245 12.35 -2.51 21.39
C ALA A 245 11.30 -2.27 22.48
N CYS A 246 11.62 -1.47 23.51
CA CYS A 246 10.76 -1.26 24.67
C CYS A 246 9.91 0.03 24.56
N GLY A 247 10.22 0.93 23.62
CA GLY A 247 9.59 2.24 23.50
C GLY A 247 10.50 3.39 23.96
N THR A 248 10.08 4.62 23.66
CA THR A 248 10.91 5.83 23.81
C THR A 248 11.06 6.34 25.24
N SER A 249 10.23 5.87 26.20
CA SER A 249 10.30 6.30 27.60
C SER A 249 11.53 5.75 28.32
N ALA A 250 12.38 6.65 28.80
CA ALA A 250 13.59 6.31 29.55
C ALA A 250 13.31 5.63 30.90
N GLU A 251 12.12 5.84 31.48
CA GLU A 251 11.69 5.17 32.71
C GLU A 251 11.30 3.72 32.45
N LEU A 252 10.55 3.48 31.39
CA LEU A 252 10.12 2.13 31.00
C LEU A 252 11.35 1.26 30.70
N VAL A 253 12.32 1.80 29.96
CA VAL A 253 13.58 1.11 29.64
C VAL A 253 14.38 0.76 30.90
N ARG A 254 14.43 1.67 31.88
CA ARG A 254 15.11 1.43 33.17
C ARG A 254 14.41 0.34 33.97
N ALA A 255 13.09 0.39 34.08
CA ALA A 255 12.28 -0.61 34.78
C ALA A 255 12.45 -2.00 34.16
N THR A 256 12.40 -2.10 32.83
CA THR A 256 12.60 -3.37 32.11
C THR A 256 14.00 -3.93 32.33
N LEU A 257 15.04 -3.09 32.28
CA LEU A 257 16.43 -3.52 32.53
C LEU A 257 16.65 -3.97 33.97
N GLN A 258 16.01 -3.32 34.95
CA GLN A 258 16.07 -3.72 36.36
C GLN A 258 15.40 -5.08 36.57
N ALA A 259 14.21 -5.30 35.97
CA ALA A 259 13.52 -6.58 36.03
C ALA A 259 14.36 -7.72 35.43
N LEU A 260 14.92 -7.51 34.23
CA LEU A 260 15.78 -8.50 33.57
C LEU A 260 17.06 -8.81 34.35
N ARG A 261 17.59 -7.84 35.11
CA ARG A 261 18.74 -8.02 35.99
C ARG A 261 18.37 -8.78 37.26
N ALA A 262 17.20 -8.51 37.84
CA ALA A 262 16.67 -9.24 38.99
C ALA A 262 16.50 -10.74 38.67
N ASP A 263 15.99 -11.03 37.46
CA ASP A 263 15.81 -12.40 36.96
C ASP A 263 17.12 -13.07 36.50
N ARG A 264 18.28 -12.40 36.66
CA ARG A 264 19.63 -12.85 36.22
C ARG A 264 19.74 -13.17 34.73
N LEU A 265 18.88 -12.58 33.91
CA LEU A 265 18.83 -12.85 32.47
C LEU A 265 19.92 -12.07 31.71
N VAL A 266 20.33 -10.89 32.20
CA VAL A 266 21.29 -9.99 31.52
C VAL A 266 22.51 -9.66 32.40
N ARG A 267 23.72 -9.62 31.80
CA ARG A 267 24.96 -9.04 32.34
C ARG A 267 25.35 -7.77 31.58
N MET A 268 25.75 -6.73 32.31
CA MET A 268 26.21 -5.46 31.74
C MET A 268 27.74 -5.46 31.59
N THR A 269 28.24 -5.01 30.45
CA THR A 269 29.66 -4.75 30.20
C THR A 269 29.84 -3.31 29.72
N ALA A 270 30.70 -2.54 30.38
CA ALA A 270 30.99 -1.17 30.00
C ALA A 270 32.37 -1.11 29.33
N LYS A 271 32.46 -0.55 28.12
CA LYS A 271 33.73 -0.24 27.47
C LYS A 271 33.85 1.27 27.29
N ASN A 272 34.97 1.81 27.76
CA ASN A 272 35.29 3.21 27.58
C ASN A 272 35.91 3.42 26.20
N THR A 273 35.30 4.27 25.39
CA THR A 273 35.78 4.67 24.07
C THR A 273 36.11 6.15 24.08
N TYR A 274 37.12 6.57 23.32
CA TYR A 274 37.45 7.98 23.15
C TYR A 274 37.07 8.41 21.74
N ARG A 275 36.22 9.43 21.61
CA ARG A 275 35.83 10.00 20.32
C ARG A 275 35.98 11.52 20.40
N ASN A 276 36.77 12.10 19.49
CA ASN A 276 37.15 13.53 19.48
C ASN A 276 37.74 14.00 20.83
N GLY A 277 38.67 13.24 21.42
CA GLY A 277 39.35 13.61 22.67
C GLY A 277 38.50 13.53 23.95
N ARG A 278 37.18 13.26 23.85
CA ARG A 278 36.30 13.07 25.01
C ARG A 278 36.05 11.58 25.26
N ARG A 279 36.15 11.16 26.53
CA ARG A 279 35.85 9.79 26.97
C ARG A 279 34.32 9.59 26.98
N SER A 280 33.83 8.63 26.21
CA SER A 280 32.44 8.16 26.26
C SER A 280 32.39 6.71 26.71
N THR A 281 31.54 6.41 27.68
CA THR A 281 31.34 5.03 28.17
C THR A 281 30.22 4.38 27.38
N LEU A 282 30.57 3.44 26.51
CA LEU A 282 29.59 2.61 25.83
C LEU A 282 29.18 1.48 26.76
N THR A 283 27.93 1.50 27.22
CA THR A 283 27.35 0.41 28.02
C THR A 283 26.67 -0.59 27.10
N ARG A 284 27.13 -1.85 27.13
CA ARG A 284 26.54 -2.98 26.41
C ARG A 284 25.91 -3.96 27.40
N TYR A 285 24.85 -4.62 26.94
CA TYR A 285 24.14 -5.64 27.72
C TYR A 285 24.21 -6.98 26.98
N ARG A 286 24.56 -8.06 27.69
CA ARG A 286 24.70 -9.42 27.18
C ARG A 286 23.79 -10.37 27.95
N LEU A 287 22.99 -11.18 27.27
CA LEU A 287 22.18 -12.21 27.93
C LEU A 287 23.03 -13.36 28.50
N VAL A 288 22.56 -13.94 29.60
CA VAL A 288 23.11 -15.13 30.24
C VAL A 288 22.30 -16.35 29.75
N ARG A 289 22.99 -17.41 29.31
CA ARG A 289 22.43 -18.60 28.62
C ARG A 289 21.18 -19.25 29.25
N LYS A 290 20.92 -19.06 30.54
CA LYS A 290 19.72 -19.61 31.22
C LYS A 290 18.39 -19.06 30.67
N ALA A 291 18.41 -17.97 29.90
CA ALA A 291 17.23 -17.29 29.40
C ALA A 291 16.56 -17.92 28.16
N VAL A 292 17.14 -19.00 27.60
CA VAL A 292 16.77 -19.57 26.28
C VAL A 292 15.98 -20.89 26.39
N ALA A 293 15.63 -21.33 27.59
CA ALA A 293 14.76 -22.48 27.77
C ALA A 293 13.34 -22.02 28.16
N VAL A 294 12.38 -22.45 27.33
CA VAL A 294 10.92 -22.22 27.31
C VAL A 294 10.47 -21.08 26.42
#